data_AF-A0A9E3JRD7-F1
#
_entry.id   AF-A0A9E3JRD7-F1
#
_cell.length_a   1.000
_cell.length_b   1.000
_cell.length_c   1.000
_cell.angle_alpha   90.00
_cell.angle_beta   90.00
_cell.angle_gamma   90.00
#
_symmetry.space_group_name_H-M   'P 1'
#
loop_
_entity.id
_entity.type
_entity.pdbx_description
1 polymer ?
#
loop_
_entity_poly.entity_id
_entity_poly.type
_entity_poly.pdbx_seq_one_letter_code
_entity_poly.pdbx_strand_id
1 'polypeptide(L)'
;MKRISLIVALATLIGTLSVSGTLSARERLGHVTEASGDTLQLCFDSQAAQPAAGEAVRIVHRMHSGSQKSGPMFRRRTVGVARIGDDRSGPCVAATLIKGKARRQDEVRK
;
A
#
# COMPACT_ATOMS: atom_id res chain seq x y z
N MET A 1 -29.61 40.23 -27.23
CA MET A 1 -29.42 38.99 -26.44
C MET A 1 -27.97 38.54 -26.56
N LYS A 2 -27.14 38.87 -25.55
CA LYS A 2 -25.70 38.55 -25.40
C LYS A 2 -25.36 39.13 -24.01
N ARG A 3 -24.88 38.42 -22.99
CA ARG A 3 -23.68 37.59 -22.90
C ARG A 3 -23.85 36.68 -21.68
N ILE A 4 -23.65 35.38 -21.89
CA ILE A 4 -23.71 34.36 -20.87
C ILE A 4 -22.38 34.38 -20.08
N SER A 5 -22.52 34.60 -18.78
CA SER A 5 -21.71 34.13 -17.65
C SER A 5 -20.25 33.73 -17.90
N LEU A 6 -19.34 34.69 -17.67
CA LEU A 6 -17.91 34.44 -17.43
C LEU A 6 -17.70 34.14 -15.93
N ILE A 7 -17.92 32.90 -15.51
CA ILE A 7 -17.49 32.41 -14.18
C ILE A 7 -16.88 31.01 -14.35
N VAL A 8 -15.79 30.89 -15.12
CA VAL A 8 -14.95 29.68 -15.12
C VAL A 8 -13.54 30.07 -15.53
N ALA A 9 -12.77 30.69 -14.64
CA ALA A 9 -11.32 30.82 -14.86
C ALA A 9 -10.56 31.35 -13.63
N LEU A 10 -10.78 30.85 -12.40
CA LEU A 10 -9.81 31.13 -11.32
C LEU A 10 -9.90 30.20 -10.11
N ALA A 11 -10.06 28.90 -10.34
CA ALA A 11 -9.86 27.89 -9.30
C ALA A 11 -9.50 26.61 -10.05
N THR A 12 -8.24 26.22 -10.19
CA THR A 12 -7.49 25.59 -9.10
C THR A 12 -6.10 25.32 -9.67
N LEU A 13 -5.22 26.31 -9.60
CA LEU A 13 -3.79 26.12 -9.89
C LEU A 13 -3.11 25.53 -8.65
N ILE A 14 -3.57 24.38 -8.18
CA ILE A 14 -2.88 23.56 -7.17
C ILE A 14 -2.28 22.39 -7.94
N GLY A 15 -1.38 22.72 -8.86
CA GLY A 15 -0.44 21.77 -9.45
C GLY A 15 0.70 21.56 -8.46
N THR A 16 0.40 20.97 -7.31
CA THR A 16 1.43 20.39 -6.45
C THR A 16 2.07 19.26 -7.24
N LEU A 17 3.23 19.56 -7.81
CA LEU A 17 4.22 18.60 -8.30
C LEU A 17 4.71 17.76 -7.10
N SER A 18 3.85 16.89 -6.59
CA SER A 18 4.23 15.76 -5.75
C SER A 18 4.58 14.58 -6.66
N VAL A 19 5.60 14.78 -7.49
CA VAL A 19 6.28 13.68 -8.17
C VAL A 19 7.31 13.17 -7.18
N SER A 20 6.90 12.23 -6.34
CA SER A 20 7.78 11.26 -5.70
C SER A 20 6.95 10.18 -5.01
N GLY A 21 6.72 9.08 -5.73
CA GLY A 21 6.34 7.82 -5.08
C GLY A 21 5.20 7.03 -5.68
N THR A 22 4.84 7.21 -6.96
CA THR A 22 4.01 6.22 -7.67
C THR A 22 4.86 4.96 -7.97
N LEU A 23 5.31 4.26 -6.93
CA LEU A 23 5.51 2.82 -7.04
C LEU A 23 4.12 2.20 -7.15
N SER A 24 3.60 2.28 -8.37
CA SER A 24 2.41 1.68 -8.94
C SER A 24 1.49 1.08 -7.87
N ALA A 25 0.48 1.84 -7.45
CA ALA A 25 -0.62 1.36 -6.61
C ALA A 25 -1.19 0.03 -7.15
N ARG A 26 -1.08 -0.21 -8.46
CA ARG A 26 -1.44 -1.46 -9.13
C ARG A 26 -0.74 -2.73 -8.62
N GLU A 27 0.42 -2.61 -7.98
CA GLU A 27 1.15 -3.78 -7.50
C GLU A 27 1.12 -3.97 -5.97
N ARG A 28 0.53 -3.03 -5.21
CA ARG A 28 0.33 -3.18 -3.77
C ARG A 28 -1.11 -3.56 -3.52
N LEU A 29 -1.32 -4.54 -2.67
CA LEU A 29 -2.67 -4.89 -2.23
C LEU A 29 -3.01 -4.22 -0.91
N GLY A 30 -2.00 -4.02 -0.07
CA GLY A 30 -2.18 -3.44 1.25
C GLY A 30 -0.88 -3.27 2.03
N HIS A 31 -1.02 -3.09 3.34
CA HIS A 31 0.07 -2.88 4.28
C HIS A 31 -0.19 -3.55 5.63
N VAL A 32 0.89 -3.87 6.36
CA VAL A 32 0.84 -4.37 7.72
C VAL A 32 0.64 -3.19 8.68
N THR A 33 -0.53 -3.09 9.31
CA THR A 33 -0.84 -2.05 10.32
C THR A 33 -0.39 -2.48 11.71
N GLU A 34 -0.58 -3.76 12.04
CA GLU A 34 -0.18 -4.32 13.32
C GLU A 34 0.55 -5.65 13.13
N ALA A 35 1.55 -5.88 13.97
CA ALA A 35 2.29 -7.14 14.03
C ALA A 35 2.66 -7.43 15.48
N SER A 36 2.19 -8.57 16.00
CA SER A 36 2.46 -9.03 17.36
C SER A 36 2.75 -10.53 17.33
N GLY A 37 4.02 -10.91 17.46
CA GLY A 37 4.44 -12.30 17.24
C GLY A 37 4.03 -12.78 15.84
N ASP A 38 3.20 -13.82 15.80
CA ASP A 38 2.68 -14.39 14.55
C ASP A 38 1.33 -13.81 14.12
N THR A 39 0.67 -12.98 14.95
CA THR A 39 -0.59 -12.33 14.58
C THR A 39 -0.32 -10.99 13.91
N LEU A 40 -1.02 -10.76 12.80
CA LEU A 40 -0.91 -9.57 11.97
C LEU A 40 -2.28 -8.98 11.71
N GLN A 41 -2.32 -7.67 11.54
CA GLN A 41 -3.46 -6.99 10.92
C GLN A 41 -3.00 -6.38 9.60
N LEU A 42 -3.67 -6.76 8.52
CA LEU A 42 -3.37 -6.34 7.16
C LEU A 42 -4.50 -5.48 6.65
N CYS A 43 -4.21 -4.25 6.24
CA CYS A 43 -5.21 -3.36 5.65
C CYS A 43 -4.95 -3.21 4.16
N PHE A 44 -5.99 -3.43 3.37
CA PHE A 44 -5.93 -3.40 1.92
C PHE A 44 -6.45 -2.07 1.37
N ASP A 45 -5.89 -1.66 0.25
CA ASP A 45 -6.34 -0.46 -0.45
C ASP A 45 -7.77 -0.70 -0.95
N SER A 46 -8.65 0.29 -0.84
CA SER A 46 -10.08 0.17 -1.20
C SER A 46 -10.32 -0.14 -2.68
N GLN A 47 -9.32 0.09 -3.53
CA GLN A 47 -9.35 -0.20 -4.97
C GLN A 47 -8.76 -1.57 -5.32
N ALA A 48 -8.14 -2.27 -4.36
CA ALA A 48 -7.52 -3.57 -4.56
C ALA A 48 -8.51 -4.71 -4.28
N ALA A 49 -8.42 -5.78 -5.08
CA ALA A 49 -9.18 -7.00 -4.80
C ALA A 49 -8.70 -7.61 -3.49
N GLN A 50 -9.59 -7.68 -2.50
CA GLN A 50 -9.26 -8.28 -1.20
C GLN A 50 -9.03 -9.79 -1.34
N PRO A 51 -8.00 -10.33 -0.67
CA PRO A 51 -7.73 -11.77 -0.68
C PRO A 51 -8.83 -12.56 0.06
N ALA A 52 -9.02 -13.80 -0.35
CA ALA A 52 -9.98 -14.69 0.32
C ALA A 52 -9.44 -15.15 1.68
N ALA A 53 -10.34 -15.49 2.60
CA ALA A 53 -9.92 -16.12 3.84
C ALA A 53 -9.21 -17.46 3.54
N GLY A 54 -8.15 -17.74 4.27
CA GLY A 54 -7.27 -18.89 4.06
C GLY A 54 -6.22 -18.71 2.95
N GLU A 55 -6.28 -17.63 2.16
CA GLU A 55 -5.28 -17.34 1.13
C GLU A 55 -3.93 -16.95 1.74
N ALA A 56 -2.84 -17.32 1.09
CA ALA A 56 -1.49 -16.93 1.50
C ALA A 56 -1.04 -15.69 0.71
N VAL A 57 -0.64 -14.65 1.44
CA VAL A 57 -0.12 -13.39 0.88
C VAL A 57 1.35 -13.21 1.24
N ARG A 58 2.11 -12.59 0.34
CA ARG A 58 3.52 -12.25 0.55
C ARG A 58 3.65 -10.88 1.20
N ILE A 59 4.51 -10.82 2.21
CA ILE A 59 4.87 -9.57 2.88
C ILE A 59 6.23 -9.15 2.34
N VAL A 60 6.31 -7.92 1.83
CA VAL A 60 7.50 -7.35 1.23
C VAL A 60 7.91 -6.08 1.95
N HIS A 61 9.20 -5.98 2.25
CA HIS A 61 9.79 -4.77 2.79
C HIS A 61 10.37 -3.94 1.65
N ARG A 62 10.03 -2.65 1.63
CA ARG A 62 10.58 -1.68 0.68
C ARG A 62 11.85 -1.06 1.28
N MET A 63 12.99 -1.44 0.72
CA MET A 63 14.28 -0.86 1.07
C MET A 63 14.55 0.34 0.18
N HIS A 64 14.91 1.45 0.81
CA HIS A 64 15.59 2.56 0.15
C HIS A 64 17.04 2.12 -0.08
N SER A 65 17.43 1.94 -1.33
CA SER A 65 18.82 1.73 -1.72
C SER A 65 19.20 2.82 -2.70
N GLY A 66 19.82 3.90 -2.25
CA GLY A 66 20.26 4.97 -3.12
C GLY A 66 21.39 5.74 -2.48
N SER A 67 22.45 6.00 -3.23
CA SER A 67 23.44 7.00 -2.88
C SER A 67 22.91 8.37 -3.27
N GLN A 68 23.30 9.42 -2.54
CA GLN A 68 22.96 10.82 -2.85
C GLN A 68 23.31 11.21 -4.30
N LYS A 69 24.26 10.48 -4.94
CA LYS A 69 24.67 10.69 -6.35
C LYS A 69 23.78 10.01 -7.40
N SER A 70 23.02 8.96 -7.06
CA SER A 70 22.30 8.11 -8.04
C SER A 70 20.78 8.23 -7.98
N GLY A 71 20.25 9.06 -7.07
CA GLY A 71 18.82 9.10 -6.76
C GLY A 71 18.34 7.87 -5.96
N PRO A 72 17.12 7.91 -5.39
CA PRO A 72 16.59 6.82 -4.60
C PRO A 72 16.22 5.63 -5.51
N MET A 73 16.93 4.51 -5.39
CA MET A 73 16.49 3.23 -5.95
C MET A 73 15.66 2.50 -4.89
N PHE A 74 14.50 1.96 -5.27
CA PHE A 74 13.67 1.19 -4.37
C PHE A 74 13.84 -0.29 -4.67
N ARG A 75 14.34 -1.05 -3.70
CA ARG A 75 14.39 -2.52 -3.79
C ARG A 75 13.31 -3.12 -2.90
N ARG A 76 12.59 -4.11 -3.42
CA ARG A 76 11.62 -4.88 -2.63
C ARG A 76 12.22 -6.22 -2.26
N ARG A 77 12.08 -6.61 -1.01
CA ARG A 77 12.51 -7.92 -0.51
C ARG A 77 11.34 -8.60 0.17
N THR A 78 11.06 -9.85 -0.18
CA THR A 78 10.10 -10.67 0.58
C THR A 78 10.67 -10.94 1.96
N VAL A 79 9.92 -10.58 2.99
CA VAL A 79 10.30 -10.75 4.40
C VAL A 79 9.44 -11.80 5.10
N GLY A 80 8.25 -12.08 4.58
CA GLY A 80 7.40 -13.14 5.11
C GLY A 80 6.25 -13.55 4.21
N VAL A 81 5.50 -14.54 4.68
CA VAL A 81 4.25 -15.02 4.11
C VAL A 81 3.24 -15.12 5.23
N ALA A 82 2.05 -14.57 5.03
CA ALA A 82 0.96 -14.64 5.99
C ALA A 82 -0.30 -15.27 5.37
N ARG A 83 -1.07 -15.95 6.20
CA ARG A 83 -2.38 -16.50 5.85
C ARG A 83 -3.46 -15.52 6.27
N ILE A 84 -4.40 -15.23 5.38
CA ILE A 84 -5.54 -14.38 5.68
C ILE A 84 -6.52 -15.16 6.58
N GLY A 85 -6.95 -14.54 7.67
CA GLY A 85 -7.97 -15.07 8.57
C GLY A 85 -9.39 -14.67 8.14
N ASP A 86 -10.36 -15.15 8.91
CA ASP A 86 -11.78 -14.88 8.67
C ASP A 86 -12.26 -13.55 9.27
N ASP A 87 -11.53 -13.02 10.26
CA ASP A 87 -11.89 -11.77 10.94
C ASP A 87 -11.58 -10.55 10.07
N ARG A 88 -12.60 -9.74 9.81
CA ARG A 88 -12.57 -8.58 8.92
C ARG A 88 -13.20 -7.38 9.59
N SER A 89 -12.49 -6.25 9.57
CA SER A 89 -12.96 -4.95 10.03
C SER A 89 -12.69 -3.90 8.95
N GLY A 90 -13.72 -3.63 8.14
CA GLY A 90 -13.63 -2.70 7.01
C GLY A 90 -12.56 -3.12 5.98
N PRO A 91 -11.56 -2.27 5.67
CA PRO A 91 -10.48 -2.61 4.75
C PRO A 91 -9.42 -3.53 5.35
N CYS A 92 -9.51 -3.82 6.66
CA CYS A 92 -8.51 -4.56 7.41
C CYS A 92 -8.96 -5.98 7.72
N VAL A 93 -8.03 -6.92 7.70
CA VAL A 93 -8.26 -8.33 8.04
C VAL A 93 -7.21 -8.81 9.02
N ALA A 94 -7.60 -9.74 9.88
CA ALA A 94 -6.64 -10.50 10.66
C ALA A 94 -5.88 -11.47 9.75
N ALA A 95 -4.59 -11.64 10.02
CA ALA A 95 -3.75 -12.61 9.32
C ALA A 95 -2.77 -13.25 10.29
N THR A 96 -2.26 -14.42 9.91
CA THR A 96 -1.27 -15.16 10.69
C THR A 96 -0.01 -15.34 9.88
N LEU A 97 1.14 -14.94 10.41
CA LEU A 97 2.44 -15.14 9.79
C LEU A 97 2.75 -16.65 9.75
N ILE A 98 2.91 -17.19 8.54
CA ILE A 98 3.27 -18.59 8.31
C ILE A 98 4.79 -18.74 8.28
N LYS A 99 5.49 -17.74 7.73
CA LYS A 99 6.93 -17.80 7.52
C LYS A 99 7.55 -16.40 7.53
N GLY A 100 8.74 -16.30 8.10
CA GLY A 100 9.57 -15.08 8.03
C GLY A 100 9.31 -14.15 9.19
N LYS A 101 9.45 -12.83 8.96
CA LYS A 101 9.15 -11.78 9.93
C LYS A 101 8.46 -10.64 9.22
N ALA A 102 7.40 -10.12 9.82
CA ALA A 102 6.71 -8.92 9.35
C ALA A 102 6.85 -7.82 10.39
N ARG A 103 6.96 -6.59 9.93
CA ARG A 103 6.98 -5.38 10.75
C ARG A 103 5.86 -4.46 10.32
N ARG A 104 5.45 -3.59 11.23
CA ARG A 104 4.63 -2.42 10.88
C ARG A 104 5.37 -1.65 9.77
N GLN A 105 4.65 -1.20 8.74
CA GLN A 105 5.15 -0.55 7.51
C GLN A 105 5.60 -1.48 6.37
N ASP A 106 5.58 -2.81 6.56
CA ASP A 106 5.76 -3.73 5.43
C ASP A 106 4.51 -3.76 4.53
N GLU A 107 4.71 -4.09 3.26
CA GLU A 107 3.68 -4.08 2.23
C GLU A 107 3.18 -5.50 1.94
N VAL A 108 1.91 -5.62 1.56
CA VAL A 108 1.29 -6.91 1.22
C VAL A 108 1.10 -7.03 -0.29
N ARG A 109 1.47 -8.19 -0.83
CA ARG A 109 1.35 -8.57 -2.24
C ARG A 109 0.81 -9.99 -2.40
N LYS A 110 0.12 -10.24 -3.51
CA LYS A 110 -0.34 -11.55 -3.95
C LYS A 110 0.74 -12.13 -4.85
#